data_AF-A0A0M3JIK0-F1
#
_entry.id   AF-A0A0M3JIK0-F1
#
_cell.length_a   1.000
_cell.length_b   1.000
_cell.length_c   1.000
_cell.angle_alpha   90.00
_cell.angle_beta   90.00
_cell.angle_gamma   90.00
#
_symmetry.space_group_name_H-M   'P 1'
#
loop_
_entity.id
_entity.type
_entity.pdbx_description
1 polymer ?
#
loop_
_entity_poly.entity_id
_entity_poly.type
_entity_poly.pdbx_seq_one_letter_code
_entity_poly.pdbx_strand_id
1 'polypeptide(L)'
;LTDHEQILAFADVGRYEVLKENLCRNLRNFRQTQPYLQTHYYSGLLLSSRQWSKEQVLACAEVCDVERLNQFIREALQAIHVEALVYGNNTKEEALKVIDGIVAELKTVPKVRPLFTCELHQNREHQIPKGITV
;
A
#
# COMPACT_ATOMS: atom_id res chain seq x y z
N LEU A 1 -20.12 13.28 11.82
CA LEU A 1 -18.77 12.76 11.54
C LEU A 1 -18.32 13.47 10.27
N THR A 2 -17.53 14.53 10.44
CA THR A 2 -16.93 15.30 9.33
C THR A 2 -15.96 14.40 8.57
N ASP A 3 -15.84 14.54 7.25
CA ASP A 3 -15.06 13.63 6.39
C ASP A 3 -13.59 13.46 6.83
N HIS A 4 -13.01 14.48 7.47
CA HIS A 4 -11.65 14.46 8.02
C HIS A 4 -11.45 13.41 9.13
N GLU A 5 -12.51 13.09 9.89
CA GLU A 5 -12.46 12.09 10.96
C GLU A 5 -12.40 10.66 10.39
N GLN A 6 -12.80 10.43 9.12
CA GLN A 6 -12.77 9.08 8.52
C GLN A 6 -11.35 8.61 8.20
N ILE A 7 -10.45 9.52 7.81
CA ILE A 7 -9.06 9.18 7.48
C ILE A 7 -8.28 8.76 8.74
N LEU A 8 -8.62 9.35 9.88
CA LEU A 8 -8.05 9.04 11.19
C LEU A 8 -8.93 8.08 12.02
N ALA A 9 -10.05 7.61 11.46
CA ALA A 9 -10.99 6.78 12.20
C ALA A 9 -10.34 5.45 12.58
N PHE A 10 -10.34 5.17 13.88
CA PHE A 10 -9.86 3.91 14.41
C PHE A 10 -10.65 2.76 13.80
N ALA A 11 -9.94 1.67 13.47
CA ALA A 11 -10.58 0.48 12.95
C ALA A 11 -11.56 -0.10 13.99
N ASP A 12 -12.81 -0.32 13.56
CA ASP A 12 -13.78 -1.08 14.35
C ASP A 12 -13.27 -2.50 14.55
N VAL A 13 -13.20 -2.96 15.81
CA VAL A 13 -12.61 -4.25 16.18
C VAL A 13 -13.33 -5.41 15.49
N GLY A 14 -14.65 -5.35 15.39
CA GLY A 14 -15.45 -6.39 14.73
C GLY A 14 -15.17 -6.47 13.23
N ARG A 15 -15.08 -5.32 12.55
CA ARG A 15 -14.72 -5.26 11.13
C ARG A 15 -13.28 -5.69 10.87
N TYR A 16 -12.36 -5.32 11.76
CA TYR A 16 -10.96 -5.70 11.66
C TYR A 16 -10.79 -7.22 11.61
N GLU A 17 -11.40 -7.95 12.56
CA GLU A 17 -11.26 -9.41 12.62
C GLU A 17 -11.83 -10.11 11.37
N VAL A 18 -12.98 -9.64 10.88
CA VAL A 18 -13.58 -10.18 9.65
C VAL A 18 -12.66 -9.96 8.43
N LEU A 19 -12.08 -8.77 8.29
CA LEU A 19 -11.16 -8.45 7.20
C LEU A 19 -9.84 -9.21 7.32
N LYS A 20 -9.31 -9.34 8.54
CA LYS A 20 -8.10 -10.11 8.84
C LYS A 20 -8.27 -11.58 8.47
N GLU A 21 -9.37 -12.20 8.88
CA GLU A 21 -9.66 -13.60 8.57
C GLU A 21 -9.82 -13.80 7.06
N ASN A 22 -10.54 -12.90 6.38
CA ASN A 22 -10.67 -12.94 4.93
C ASN A 22 -9.31 -12.80 4.21
N LEU A 23 -8.44 -11.91 4.67
CA LEU A 23 -7.08 -11.75 4.15
C LEU A 23 -6.26 -13.04 4.33
N CYS A 24 -6.24 -13.60 5.54
CA CYS A 24 -5.49 -14.82 5.85
C CYS A 24 -5.99 -16.01 5.03
N ARG A 25 -7.31 -16.17 4.89
CA ARG A 25 -7.91 -17.20 4.03
C ARG A 25 -7.50 -17.05 2.57
N ASN A 26 -7.54 -15.82 2.03
CA ASN A 26 -7.12 -15.57 0.65
C ASN A 26 -5.64 -15.88 0.41
N LEU A 27 -4.77 -15.57 1.38
CA LEU A 27 -3.35 -15.90 1.32
C LEU A 27 -3.12 -17.42 1.32
N ARG A 28 -3.83 -18.18 2.18
CA ARG A 28 -3.77 -19.65 2.19
C ARG A 28 -4.28 -20.27 0.88
N ASN A 29 -5.37 -19.71 0.34
CA ASN A 29 -6.01 -20.20 -0.89
C ASN A 29 -5.17 -19.95 -2.15
N PHE A 30 -4.11 -19.13 -2.09
CA PHE A 30 -3.23 -18.90 -3.23
C PHE A 30 -2.61 -20.21 -3.78
N ARG A 31 -2.39 -21.21 -2.93
CA ARG A 31 -1.87 -22.52 -3.37
C ARG A 31 -2.80 -23.25 -4.34
N GLN A 32 -4.08 -22.90 -4.35
CA GLN A 32 -5.11 -23.50 -5.19
C GLN A 32 -5.34 -22.73 -6.50
N THR A 33 -4.62 -21.63 -6.75
CA THR A 33 -4.75 -20.87 -8.00
C THR A 33 -4.15 -21.63 -9.18
N GLN A 34 -4.56 -21.25 -10.39
CA GLN A 34 -4.06 -21.85 -11.62
C GLN A 34 -2.53 -21.71 -11.75
N PRO A 35 -1.82 -22.72 -12.31
CA PRO A 35 -0.36 -22.71 -12.40
C PRO A 35 0.23 -21.48 -13.09
N TYR A 36 -0.39 -20.96 -14.15
CA TYR A 36 0.14 -19.78 -14.85
C TYR A 36 0.16 -18.53 -13.95
N LEU A 37 -0.83 -18.36 -13.06
CA LEU A 37 -0.86 -17.26 -12.09
C LEU A 37 0.24 -17.43 -11.05
N GLN A 38 0.50 -18.66 -10.63
CA GLN A 38 1.60 -18.96 -9.70
C GLN A 38 2.94 -18.66 -10.36
N THR A 39 3.16 -19.08 -11.61
CA THR A 39 4.37 -18.75 -12.36
C THR A 39 4.56 -17.25 -12.48
N HIS A 40 3.53 -16.49 -12.86
CA HIS A 40 3.63 -15.03 -12.96
C HIS A 40 3.99 -14.39 -11.61
N TYR A 41 3.36 -14.83 -10.53
CA TYR A 41 3.64 -14.36 -9.17
C TYR A 41 5.10 -14.64 -8.75
N TYR A 42 5.59 -15.87 -8.93
CA TYR A 42 6.95 -16.23 -8.54
C TYR A 42 8.00 -15.55 -9.43
N SER A 43 7.75 -15.36 -10.72
CA SER A 43 8.63 -14.57 -11.59
C SER A 43 8.77 -13.14 -11.09
N GLY A 44 7.67 -12.48 -10.71
CA GLY A 44 7.71 -11.15 -10.10
C GLY A 44 8.47 -11.13 -8.78
N LEU A 45 8.26 -12.14 -7.93
CA LEU A 45 8.95 -12.29 -6.64
C LEU A 45 10.47 -12.43 -6.81
N LEU A 46 10.93 -13.12 -7.87
CA LEU A 46 12.36 -13.30 -8.15
C LEU A 46 13.02 -12.05 -8.74
N LEU A 47 12.29 -11.30 -9.56
CA LEU A 47 12.83 -10.12 -10.25
C LEU A 47 12.77 -8.86 -9.39
N SER A 48 11.86 -8.78 -8.43
CA SER A 48 11.71 -7.61 -7.56
C SER A 48 12.75 -7.58 -6.43
N SER A 49 13.41 -6.44 -6.24
CA SER A 49 14.39 -6.24 -5.16
C SER A 49 13.77 -6.16 -3.76
N ARG A 50 12.49 -5.76 -3.64
CA ARG A 50 11.78 -5.57 -2.37
C ARG A 50 10.37 -6.10 -2.49
N GLN A 51 10.20 -7.40 -2.23
CA GLN A 51 8.90 -8.04 -2.24
C GLN A 51 8.82 -9.12 -1.17
N TRP A 52 7.66 -9.22 -0.52
CA TRP A 52 7.36 -10.22 0.49
C TRP A 52 6.56 -11.37 -0.13
N SER A 53 6.91 -12.60 0.24
CA SER A 53 6.14 -13.78 -0.17
C SER A 53 4.77 -13.81 0.52
N LYS A 54 3.79 -14.48 -0.08
CA LYS A 54 2.45 -14.61 0.53
C LYS A 54 2.50 -15.36 1.86
N GLU A 55 3.42 -16.30 2.01
CA GLU A 55 3.70 -17.02 3.26
C GLU A 55 4.28 -16.08 4.33
N GLN A 56 5.20 -15.19 3.96
CA GLN A 56 5.75 -14.19 4.87
C GLN A 56 4.67 -13.21 5.32
N VAL A 57 3.85 -12.71 4.39
CA VAL A 57 2.73 -11.83 4.73
C VAL A 57 1.71 -12.55 5.61
N LEU A 58 1.40 -13.82 5.34
CA LEU A 58 0.48 -14.62 6.15
C LEU A 58 0.99 -14.79 7.59
N ALA A 59 2.26 -15.15 7.75
CA ALA A 59 2.86 -15.33 9.07
C ALA A 59 2.82 -14.03 9.91
N CYS A 60 3.04 -12.87 9.27
CA CYS A 60 2.90 -11.57 9.93
C CYS A 60 1.44 -11.17 10.19
N ALA A 61 0.54 -11.49 9.26
CA ALA A 61 -0.88 -11.13 9.37
C ALA A 61 -1.56 -11.88 10.52
N GLU A 62 -1.25 -13.16 10.73
CA GLU A 62 -1.85 -13.98 11.81
C GLU A 62 -1.60 -13.37 13.20
N VAL A 63 -0.41 -12.81 13.43
CA VAL A 63 0.00 -12.21 14.71
C VAL A 63 -0.27 -10.70 14.82
N CYS A 64 -0.88 -10.10 13.80
CA CYS A 64 -1.23 -8.67 13.81
C CYS A 64 -2.47 -8.42 14.68
N ASP A 65 -2.47 -7.34 15.44
CA ASP A 65 -3.59 -6.88 16.27
C ASP A 65 -4.14 -5.54 15.72
N VAL A 66 -5.33 -5.15 16.22
CA VAL A 66 -5.99 -3.93 15.77
C VAL A 66 -5.26 -2.68 16.28
N GLU A 67 -4.60 -2.78 17.44
CA GLU A 67 -3.81 -1.72 18.04
C GLU A 67 -2.60 -1.37 17.17
N ARG A 68 -1.83 -2.37 16.68
CA ARG A 68 -0.71 -2.12 15.76
C ARG A 68 -1.20 -1.52 14.46
N LEU A 69 -2.36 -1.93 13.95
CA LEU A 69 -2.94 -1.31 12.76
C LEU A 69 -3.24 0.17 13.00
N ASN A 70 -3.89 0.51 14.11
CA ASN A 70 -4.21 1.88 14.48
C ASN A 70 -2.95 2.74 14.69
N GLN A 71 -1.91 2.16 15.29
CA GLN A 71 -0.61 2.81 15.40
C GLN A 71 0.04 3.03 14.03
N PHE A 72 0.04 2.00 13.17
CA PHE A 72 0.59 2.08 11.82
C PHE A 72 -0.10 3.15 10.97
N ILE A 73 -1.43 3.27 11.04
CA ILE A 73 -2.17 4.33 10.31
C ILE A 73 -1.64 5.71 10.69
N ARG A 74 -1.42 5.95 11.99
CA ARG A 74 -0.89 7.23 12.48
C ARG A 74 0.53 7.48 12.00
N GLU A 75 1.38 6.46 12.01
CA GLU A 75 2.78 6.56 11.59
C GLU A 75 2.90 6.73 10.07
N ALA A 76 2.14 5.97 9.29
CA ALA A 76 2.14 6.01 7.83
C ALA A 76 1.72 7.38 7.29
N LEU A 77 0.84 8.09 8.00
CA LEU A 77 0.38 9.42 7.60
C LEU A 77 1.34 10.55 8.01
N GLN A 78 2.40 10.31 8.79
CA GLN A 78 3.30 11.37 9.25
C GLN A 78 4.14 12.00 8.13
N ALA A 79 4.45 11.24 7.08
CA ALA A 79 5.24 11.72 5.96
C ALA A 79 4.65 11.25 4.63
N ILE A 80 4.19 12.17 3.79
CA ILE A 80 3.43 11.84 2.58
C ILE A 80 3.99 12.62 1.37
N HIS A 81 3.96 11.97 0.20
CA HIS A 81 4.12 12.59 -1.11
C HIS A 81 2.85 12.28 -1.92
N VAL A 82 2.27 13.29 -2.57
CA VAL A 82 1.05 13.14 -3.37
C VAL A 82 1.40 13.37 -4.83
N GLU A 83 1.16 12.35 -5.65
CA GLU A 83 1.23 12.42 -7.11
C GLU A 83 -0.17 12.14 -7.66
N ALA A 84 -0.68 13.03 -8.50
CA ALA A 84 -2.05 12.96 -9.00
C ALA A 84 -2.09 13.15 -10.52
N LEU A 85 -2.81 12.25 -11.21
CA LEU A 85 -3.13 12.37 -12.63
C LEU A 85 -4.61 12.73 -12.77
N VAL A 86 -4.89 13.96 -13.21
CA VAL A 86 -6.24 14.41 -13.52
C VAL A 86 -6.42 14.36 -15.03
N TYR A 87 -7.35 13.53 -15.49
CA TYR A 87 -7.66 13.36 -16.90
C TYR A 87 -9.18 13.37 -17.10
N GLY A 88 -9.66 14.08 -18.13
CA GLY A 88 -11.07 14.16 -18.49
C GLY A 88 -11.57 15.60 -18.63
N ASN A 89 -12.89 15.79 -18.47
CA ASN A 89 -13.55 17.08 -18.59
C ASN A 89 -13.38 17.92 -17.31
N ASN A 90 -12.16 18.37 -17.05
CA ASN A 90 -11.86 19.32 -15.98
C ASN A 90 -10.98 20.43 -16.54
N THR A 91 -11.23 21.65 -16.09
CA THR A 91 -10.31 22.76 -16.30
C THR A 91 -9.07 22.60 -15.41
N LYS A 92 -8.00 23.33 -15.75
CA LYS A 92 -6.76 23.32 -14.95
C LYS A 92 -7.02 23.81 -13.53
N GLU A 93 -7.88 24.81 -13.38
CA GLU A 93 -8.22 25.43 -12.11
C GLU A 93 -9.03 24.48 -11.22
N GLU A 94 -9.96 23.71 -11.81
CA GLU A 94 -10.70 22.67 -11.09
C GLU A 94 -9.77 21.55 -10.63
N ALA A 95 -8.87 21.08 -11.51
CA ALA A 95 -7.89 20.06 -11.16
C ALA A 95 -7.01 20.50 -9.98
N LEU A 96 -6.50 21.74 -10.01
CA LEU A 96 -5.70 22.29 -8.93
C LEU A 96 -6.51 22.42 -7.63
N LYS A 97 -7.77 22.88 -7.70
CA LYS A 97 -8.65 22.95 -6.51
C LYS A 97 -8.87 21.59 -5.85
N VAL A 98 -9.03 20.52 -6.64
CA VAL A 98 -9.18 19.16 -6.08
C VAL A 98 -7.91 18.75 -5.34
N ILE A 99 -6.74 18.96 -5.96
CA ILE A 99 -5.45 18.62 -5.34
C ILE A 99 -5.22 19.45 -4.08
N ASP A 100 -5.49 20.76 -4.13
CA ASP A 100 -5.38 21.65 -2.98
C ASP A 100 -6.32 21.24 -1.84
N GLY A 101 -7.53 20.78 -2.17
CA GLY A 101 -8.46 20.19 -1.21
C GLY A 101 -7.86 18.97 -0.51
N ILE A 102 -7.35 17.99 -1.27
CA ILE A 102 -6.70 16.79 -0.72
C ILE A 102 -5.49 17.16 0.16
N VAL A 103 -4.69 18.13 -0.27
CA VAL A 103 -3.53 18.58 0.52
C VAL A 103 -3.97 19.30 1.80
N ALA A 104 -5.04 20.08 1.76
CA ALA A 104 -5.61 20.72 2.94
C ALA A 104 -6.09 19.68 3.96
N GLU A 105 -6.76 18.62 3.49
CA GLU A 105 -7.18 17.48 4.29
C GLU A 105 -6.02 16.78 4.98
N LEU A 106 -4.97 16.45 4.23
CA LEU A 106 -3.80 15.77 4.77
C LEU A 106 -3.03 16.63 5.79
N LYS A 107 -3.08 17.97 5.65
CA LYS A 107 -2.49 18.90 6.61
C LYS A 107 -3.26 18.98 7.94
N THR A 108 -4.50 18.50 8.01
CA THR A 108 -5.25 18.44 9.28
C THR A 108 -4.67 17.38 10.23
N VAL A 109 -4.01 16.36 9.69
CA VAL A 109 -3.35 15.31 10.47
C VAL A 109 -2.19 15.94 11.25
N PRO A 110 -2.05 15.64 12.56
CA PRO A 110 -1.04 16.26 13.39
C PRO A 110 0.38 15.85 12.96
N LYS A 111 1.28 16.84 12.88
CA LYS A 111 2.72 16.67 12.58
C LYS A 111 3.04 16.05 11.21
N VAL A 112 2.14 16.19 10.23
CA VAL A 112 2.43 15.75 8.86
C VAL A 112 3.51 16.63 8.24
N ARG A 113 4.48 15.97 7.61
CA ARG A 113 5.52 16.60 6.79
C ARG A 113 5.48 16.06 5.36
N PRO A 114 5.98 16.81 4.37
CA PRO A 114 6.27 16.24 3.06
C PRO A 114 7.40 15.20 3.18
N LEU A 115 7.36 14.16 2.34
CA LEU A 115 8.51 13.28 2.14
C LEU A 115 9.67 14.05 1.51
N PHE A 116 10.88 13.74 1.94
CA PHE A 116 12.09 14.25 1.29
C PHE A 116 12.33 13.52 -0.02
N THR A 117 12.97 14.17 -0.98
CA THR A 117 13.27 13.57 -2.30
C THR A 117 14.11 12.29 -2.17
N CYS A 118 14.98 12.20 -1.16
CA CYS A 118 15.77 11.01 -0.89
C CYS A 118 14.96 9.85 -0.29
N GLU A 119 13.76 10.09 0.24
CA GLU A 119 12.87 9.05 0.78
C GLU A 119 12.04 8.38 -0.32
N LEU A 120 11.91 9.02 -1.49
CA LEU A 120 11.15 8.54 -2.65
C LEU A 120 11.92 7.45 -3.42
N HIS A 121 12.13 6.31 -2.78
CA HIS A 121 12.83 5.17 -3.36
C HIS A 121 11.94 4.43 -4.35
N GLN A 122 12.42 4.27 -5.58
CA GLN A 122 11.81 3.40 -6.58
C GLN A 122 12.31 1.97 -6.41
N ASN A 123 11.44 1.00 -6.67
CA ASN A 123 11.83 -0.40 -6.71
C ASN A 123 12.75 -0.67 -7.91
N ARG A 124 13.73 -1.54 -7.71
CA ARG A 124 14.65 -1.99 -8.76
C ARG A 124 14.33 -3.42 -9.15
N GLU A 125 14.57 -3.74 -10.42
CA GLU A 125 14.51 -5.10 -10.94
C GLU A 125 15.90 -5.73 -10.98
N HIS A 126 15.96 -7.05 -10.82
CA HIS A 126 17.19 -7.82 -10.90
C HIS A 126 17.68 -7.92 -12.35
N GLN A 127 18.95 -7.57 -12.59
CA GLN A 127 19.55 -7.72 -13.90
C GLN A 127 19.94 -9.18 -14.13
N ILE A 128 19.26 -9.84 -15.07
CA ILE A 128 19.60 -11.20 -15.48
C ILE A 128 20.94 -11.15 -16.25
N PRO A 129 21.96 -11.93 -15.84
CA PRO A 129 23.23 -11.98 -16.55
C PRO A 129 23.04 -12.54 -17.96
N LYS A 130 23.93 -12.14 -18.88
CA LYS A 130 23.93 -12.71 -20.24
C LYS A 130 24.18 -14.22 -20.15
N GLY A 131 23.35 -15.00 -20.83
CA GLY A 131 23.52 -16.45 -20.91
C GLY A 131 24.85 -16.82 -21.58
N ILE A 132 25.38 -17.99 -21.20
CA ILE A 132 26.49 -18.61 -21.91
C ILE A 132 25.88 -19.43 -23.04
N THR A 133 26.17 -19.06 -24.29
CA THR A 133 25.91 -19.94 -25.44
C THR A 133 26.94 -21.05 -25.41
N VAL A 134 26.51 -22.28 -25.07
CA VAL A 134 27.31 -23.50 -25.22
C VAL A 134 27.11 -24.06 -26.62
#